data_AF-A0A6A4MPR6-F1
#
_entry.id   AF-A0A6A4MPR6-F1
#
_cell.length_a   1.000
_cell.length_b   1.000
_cell.length_c   1.000
_cell.angle_alpha   90.00
_cell.angle_beta   90.00
_cell.angle_gamma   90.00
#
_symmetry.space_group_name_H-M   'P 1'
#
loop_
_entity.id
_entity.type
_entity.pdbx_description
1 polymer ?
#
loop_
_entity_poly.entity_id
_entity_poly.type
_entity_poly.pdbx_seq_one_letter_code
_entity_poly.pdbx_strand_id
1 'polypeptide(L)' 'MNSFINDIFQKLAEESSGLARYNKKPTITSTEIQTAVRLVLPGDLAKHDVSEG' A
#
# COMPACT_ATOMS: atom_id res chain seq x y z
N MET A 1 -5.42 -19.23 -3.75
CA MET A 1 -4.30 -18.26 -3.69
C MET A 1 -4.66 -16.92 -4.34
N ASN A 2 -5.34 -16.89 -5.50
CA ASN A 2 -5.78 -15.63 -6.12
C ASN A 2 -6.63 -14.72 -5.23
N SER A 3 -7.44 -15.28 -4.33
CA SER A 3 -8.27 -14.47 -3.42
C SER A 3 -7.45 -13.70 -2.39
N PHE A 4 -6.29 -14.23 -1.96
CA PHE A 4 -5.41 -13.56 -1.01
C PHE A 4 -4.74 -12.34 -1.66
N ILE A 5 -4.22 -12.51 -2.88
CA ILE A 5 -3.62 -11.40 -3.62
C ILE A 5 -4.65 -10.33 -3.97
N ASN A 6 -5.88 -10.71 -4.35
CA ASN A 6 -6.94 -9.75 -4.60
C ASN A 6 -7.34 -8.97 -3.33
N ASP A 7 -7.45 -9.63 -2.16
CA ASP A 7 -7.78 -8.94 -0.90
C ASP A 7 -6.69 -7.94 -0.49
N ILE A 8 -5.42 -8.32 -0.60
CA ILE A 8 -4.28 -7.45 -0.32
C ILE A 8 -4.23 -6.29 -1.32
N PHE A 9 -4.41 -6.56 -2.61
CA PHE A 9 -4.39 -5.53 -3.64
C PHE A 9 -5.52 -4.51 -3.44
N GLN A 10 -6.72 -4.97 -3.09
CA GLN A 10 -7.85 -4.10 -2.82
C GLN A 10 -7.60 -3.23 -1.59
N LYS A 11 -7.12 -3.81 -0.47
CA LYS A 11 -6.72 -3.03 0.72
C LYS A 11 -5.65 -2.01 0.39
N LEU A 12 -4.63 -2.39 -0.39
CA LEU A 12 -3.54 -1.50 -0.74
C LEU A 12 -4.01 -0.32 -1.61
N ALA A 13 -4.90 -0.58 -2.56
CA ALA A 13 -5.48 0.45 -3.42
C ALA A 13 -6.36 1.43 -2.62
N GLU A 14 -7.18 0.91 -1.69
CA GLU A 14 -8.03 1.72 -0.80
C GLU A 14 -7.18 2.62 0.10
N GLU A 15 -6.18 2.06 0.78
CA GLU A 15 -5.27 2.81 1.67
C GLU A 15 -4.43 3.84 0.89
N SER A 16 -3.89 3.48 -0.27
CA SER A 16 -3.09 4.39 -1.10
C SER A 16 -3.92 5.56 -1.64
N SER A 17 -5.17 5.30 -2.02
CA SER A 17 -6.12 6.35 -2.44
C SER A 17 -6.49 7.26 -1.26
N GLY A 18 -6.70 6.68 -0.07
CA GLY A 18 -6.91 7.44 1.17
C GLY A 18 -5.74 8.38 1.49
N LEU A 19 -4.51 7.87 1.38
CA LEU A 19 -3.28 8.64 1.61
C LEU A 19 -3.09 9.76 0.58
N ALA A 20 -3.38 9.51 -0.70
CA ALA A 20 -3.32 10.54 -1.72
C ALA A 20 -4.34 11.67 -1.46
N ARG A 21 -5.56 11.32 -1.05
CA ARG A 21 -6.59 12.30 -0.65
C ARG A 21 -6.18 13.07 0.60
N TYR A 22 -5.61 12.40 1.60
CA TYR A 22 -5.14 13.04 2.84
C TYR A 22 -4.03 14.06 2.54
N ASN A 23 -3.09 13.69 1.67
CA ASN A 23 -1.99 14.56 1.23
C ASN A 23 -2.41 15.58 0.16
N LYS A 24 -3.70 15.65 -0.21
CA LYS A 24 -4.25 16.52 -1.27
C LYS A 24 -3.52 16.38 -2.60
N LYS A 25 -3.00 15.19 -2.89
CA LYS A 25 -2.34 14.88 -4.16
C LYS A 25 -3.38 14.31 -5.14
N PRO A 26 -3.41 14.80 -6.39
CA PRO A 26 -4.30 14.26 -7.42
C PRO A 26 -3.83 12.90 -7.95
N THR A 27 -2.58 12.52 -7.68
CA THR A 27 -1.94 11.31 -8.19
C THR A 27 -1.40 10.48 -7.04
N ILE A 28 -1.69 9.17 -7.04
CA ILE A 28 -1.06 8.20 -6.14
C ILE A 28 0.39 8.01 -6.61
N THR A 29 1.36 8.33 -5.77
CA THR A 29 2.78 8.12 -6.07
C THR A 29 3.32 6.88 -5.34
N SER A 30 4.53 6.44 -5.70
CA SER A 30 5.19 5.32 -5.04
C SER A 30 5.33 5.52 -3.52
N THR A 31 5.38 6.76 -3.04
CA THR A 31 5.37 7.08 -1.60
C THR A 31 4.07 6.65 -0.92
N GLU A 32 2.91 6.92 -1.51
CA GLU A 32 1.62 6.51 -0.94
C GLU A 32 1.47 4.99 -0.97
N ILE A 33 1.93 4.33 -2.05
CA ILE A 33 1.96 2.87 -2.16
C ILE A 33 2.87 2.27 -1.07
N GLN A 34 4.12 2.72 -0.92
CA GLN A 34 5.03 2.24 0.12
C GLN A 34 4.47 2.47 1.53
N THR A 35 3.79 3.59 1.75
CA THR A 35 3.16 3.89 3.03
C THR A 35 1.97 2.96 3.29
N ALA A 36 1.13 2.71 2.28
CA ALA A 36 0.04 1.74 2.36
C ALA A 36 0.56 0.31 2.61
N VAL A 37 1.65 -0.11 1.97
CA VAL A 37 2.30 -1.42 2.21
C VAL A 37 2.69 -1.56 3.69
N ARG A 38 3.28 -0.51 4.27
CA ARG A 38 3.67 -0.48 5.69
C ARG A 38 2.48 -0.49 6.67
N LEU A 39 1.32 -0.02 6.23
CA LEU A 39 0.08 -0.02 7.02
C LEU A 39 -0.66 -1.35 6.95
N VAL A 40 -0.69 -1.98 5.77
CA VAL A 40 -1.42 -3.23 5.51
C VAL A 40 -0.63 -4.44 5.98
N LEU A 41 0.70 -4.42 5.90
CA LEU A 41 1.56 -5.55 6.27
C LEU A 41 2.17 -5.38 7.68
N PRO A 42 2.15 -6.43 8.52
CA PRO A 42 2.84 -6.42 9.80
C PRO A 42 4.37 -6.34 9.62
N GLY A 43 5.02 -5.64 10.56
CA GLY A 43 6.33 -4.99 10.38
C GLY A 43 7.53 -5.80 9.88
N ASP A 44 7.53 -7.13 9.90
CA ASP A 44 8.62 -7.93 9.30
C ASP A 44 8.41 -8.21 7.80
N LEU A 45 7.16 -8.23 7.31
CA LEU A 45 6.87 -8.28 5.88
C LEU A 45 7.06 -6.91 5.22
N ALA A 46 6.63 -5.85 5.90
CA ALA A 46 6.75 -4.48 5.38
C ALA A 46 8.20 -4.01 5.13
N LYS A 47 9.17 -4.58 5.86
CA LYS A 47 10.60 -4.25 5.68
C LYS A 47 11.19 -4.86 4.41
N HIS A 48 10.81 -6.10 4.07
CA HIS A 48 11.30 -6.76 2.87
C HIS A 48 10.59 -6.22 1.63
N ASP A 49 9.27 -6.06 1.65
CA ASP A 49 8.51 -5.59 0.48
C ASP A 49 8.86 -4.16 0.05
N VAL A 50 9.22 -3.27 0.99
CA VAL A 50 9.69 -1.91 0.65
C VAL A 50 11.13 -1.92 0.11
N SER A 51 11.93 -2.93 0.47
CA SER A 51 13.26 -3.12 -0.12
C SER A 51 13.23 -3.80 -1.49
N GLU A 52 12.12 -4.45 -1.85
CA GLU A 52 11.92 -5.09 -3.16
C GLU A 52 11.20 -4.18 -4.19
N GLY A 53 10.77 -2.97 -3.79
CA GLY A 53 9.97 -2.03 -4.60
C GLY A 53 10.69 -0.80 -5.14
#